data_AF-Q8U3G3-F1
#
_entry.id   AF-Q8U3G3-F1
#
_cell.length_a   1.000
_cell.length_b   1.000
_cell.length_c   1.000
_cell.angle_alpha   90.00
_cell.angle_beta   90.00
_cell.angle_gamma   90.00
#
_symmetry.space_group_name_H-M   'P 1'
#
loop_
_entity.id
_entity.type
_entity.pdbx_description
1 polymer ?
#
loop_
_entity_poly.entity_id
_entity_poly.type
_entity_poly.pdbx_seq_one_letter_code
_entity_poly.pdbx_strand_id
1 'polypeptide(L)'
;MLVLLHSESASVHECLKTISELSKMKLPPQGKITTSKIKISTGAFLSISLALTIDLAHQYRPGIAAEYSVSGSKEKAIEELQEKLNSHITPDIEIVDFQLETYTTPVTRRTYAIGVIVFNKPRKVHSEDYMLQNRRKVLAKVLELLNYNPKALNISELARMFGVSRDTIYNDIQQIIKNVEV
;
A
#
# COMPACT_ATOMS: atom_id res chain seq x y z
N MET A 1 -13.53 -5.91 -3.89
CA MET A 1 -14.25 -4.76 -3.27
C MET A 1 -14.24 -3.59 -4.23
N LEU A 2 -15.38 -2.93 -4.43
CA LEU A 2 -15.47 -1.72 -5.27
C LEU A 2 -15.46 -0.47 -4.36
N VAL A 3 -14.63 0.52 -4.69
CA VAL A 3 -14.57 1.82 -3.99
C VAL A 3 -14.80 2.94 -4.99
N LEU A 4 -15.78 3.80 -4.70
CA LEU A 4 -16.08 4.98 -5.48
C LEU A 4 -15.83 6.24 -4.64
N LEU A 5 -15.01 7.13 -5.17
CA LEU A 5 -14.69 8.43 -4.58
C LEU A 5 -15.06 9.53 -5.57
N HIS A 6 -15.68 10.58 -5.07
CA HIS A 6 -16.04 11.74 -5.87
C HIS A 6 -15.92 12.99 -5.01
N SER A 7 -15.40 14.05 -5.61
CA SER A 7 -15.38 15.39 -5.02
C SER A 7 -15.55 16.42 -6.12
N GLU A 8 -16.31 17.46 -5.82
CA GLU A 8 -16.46 18.65 -6.67
C GLU A 8 -16.32 19.90 -5.80
N SER A 9 -15.52 20.87 -6.23
CA SER A 9 -15.42 22.18 -5.57
C SER A 9 -14.94 23.26 -6.54
N ALA A 10 -15.27 24.52 -6.23
CA ALA A 10 -14.69 25.70 -6.89
C ALA A 10 -13.21 25.91 -6.50
N SER A 11 -12.79 25.41 -5.33
CA SER A 11 -11.43 25.48 -4.84
C SER A 11 -10.69 24.17 -5.12
N VAL A 12 -9.58 24.26 -5.87
CA VAL A 12 -8.72 23.09 -6.14
C VAL A 12 -8.23 22.46 -4.84
N HIS A 13 -7.84 23.29 -3.87
CA HIS A 13 -7.36 22.82 -2.57
C HIS A 13 -8.43 22.01 -1.81
N GLU A 14 -9.65 22.54 -1.74
CA GLU A 14 -10.75 21.85 -1.05
C GLU A 14 -11.11 20.53 -1.73
N CYS A 15 -11.19 20.51 -3.06
CA CYS A 15 -11.50 19.30 -3.82
C CYS A 15 -10.49 18.17 -3.52
N LEU A 16 -9.19 18.50 -3.51
CA LEU A 16 -8.14 17.52 -3.24
C LEU A 16 -8.13 17.07 -1.77
N LYS A 17 -8.40 18.00 -0.84
CA LYS A 17 -8.55 17.70 0.58
C LYS A 17 -9.68 16.69 0.81
N THR A 18 -10.85 16.91 0.20
CA THR A 18 -11.98 15.98 0.29
C THR A 18 -11.65 14.61 -0.28
N ILE A 19 -10.94 14.52 -1.42
CA ILE A 19 -10.46 13.24 -1.96
C ILE A 19 -9.51 12.53 -0.97
N SER A 20 -8.60 13.27 -0.33
CA SER A 20 -7.67 12.73 0.67
C SER A 20 -8.40 12.21 1.93
N GLU A 21 -9.45 12.91 2.37
CA GLU A 21 -10.27 12.49 3.51
C GLU A 21 -11.11 11.25 3.16
N LEU A 22 -11.76 11.25 1.99
CA LEU A 22 -12.53 10.12 1.50
C LEU A 22 -11.67 8.87 1.30
N SER A 23 -10.44 9.03 0.80
CA SER A 23 -9.52 7.91 0.61
C SER A 23 -9.17 7.26 1.96
N LYS A 24 -8.88 8.05 2.99
CA LYS A 24 -8.59 7.54 4.34
C LYS A 24 -9.78 6.81 4.97
N MET A 25 -11.00 7.28 4.71
CA MET A 25 -12.21 6.69 5.28
C MET A 25 -12.68 5.42 4.54
N LYS A 26 -12.57 5.40 3.20
CA LYS A 26 -13.17 4.34 2.37
C LYS A 26 -12.18 3.28 1.88
N LEU A 27 -10.89 3.59 1.83
CA LEU A 27 -9.90 2.58 1.46
C LEU A 27 -9.71 1.58 2.61
N PRO A 28 -9.66 0.28 2.30
CA PRO A 28 -9.44 -0.73 3.32
C PRO A 28 -7.99 -0.64 3.83
N PRO A 29 -7.75 -1.05 5.09
CA PRO A 29 -6.39 -1.07 5.65
C PRO A 29 -5.48 -2.09 4.94
N GLN A 30 -6.06 -3.04 4.20
CA GLN A 30 -5.36 -4.02 3.38
C GLN A 30 -6.10 -4.32 2.07
N GLY A 31 -5.34 -4.61 1.03
CA GLY A 31 -5.82 -5.02 -0.28
C GLY A 31 -4.95 -4.45 -1.40
N LYS A 32 -4.96 -5.11 -2.55
CA LYS A 32 -4.29 -4.65 -3.76
C LYS A 32 -5.33 -4.05 -4.71
N ILE A 33 -5.14 -2.80 -5.11
CA ILE A 33 -5.89 -2.19 -6.21
C ILE A 33 -5.50 -2.93 -7.49
N THR A 34 -6.46 -3.57 -8.13
CA THR A 34 -6.26 -4.33 -9.37
C THR A 34 -6.63 -3.53 -10.60
N THR A 35 -7.64 -2.66 -10.49
CA THR A 35 -8.08 -1.79 -11.58
C THR A 35 -8.53 -0.45 -11.03
N SER A 36 -8.39 0.59 -11.85
CA SER A 36 -8.83 1.94 -11.55
C SER A 36 -9.44 2.59 -12.79
N LYS A 37 -10.30 3.58 -12.54
CA LYS A 37 -10.69 4.60 -13.50
C LYS A 37 -10.63 5.94 -12.80
N ILE A 38 -9.82 6.85 -13.32
CA ILE A 38 -9.64 8.20 -12.80
C ILE A 38 -10.20 9.17 -13.84
N LYS A 39 -11.04 10.11 -13.39
CA LYS A 39 -11.54 11.20 -14.23
C LYS A 39 -11.35 12.51 -13.50
N ILE A 40 -10.59 13.41 -14.12
CA ILE A 40 -10.44 14.80 -13.68
C ILE A 40 -11.15 15.66 -14.72
N SER A 41 -11.99 16.58 -14.27
CA SER A 41 -12.69 17.52 -15.16
C SER A 41 -12.55 18.92 -14.59
N THR A 42 -12.11 19.84 -15.44
CA THR A 42 -11.88 21.24 -15.12
C THR A 42 -12.88 22.08 -15.91
N GLY A 43 -13.62 22.94 -15.22
CA GLY A 43 -14.65 23.79 -15.80
C GLY A 43 -14.99 24.94 -14.85
N ALA A 44 -16.29 25.21 -14.65
CA ALA A 44 -16.73 26.13 -13.59
C ALA A 44 -16.33 25.61 -12.19
N PHE A 45 -16.28 24.29 -12.03
CA PHE A 45 -15.81 23.59 -10.84
C PHE A 45 -14.74 22.57 -11.24
N LEU A 46 -13.91 22.19 -10.28
CA LEU A 46 -13.05 21.01 -10.39
C LEU A 46 -13.85 19.80 -9.90
N SER A 47 -13.95 18.76 -10.72
CA SER A 47 -14.52 17.47 -10.34
C SER A 47 -13.48 16.37 -10.51
N ILE A 48 -13.28 15.59 -9.44
CA ILE A 48 -12.43 14.38 -9.44
C ILE A 48 -13.30 13.18 -9.09
N SER A 49 -13.26 12.16 -9.94
CA SER A 49 -13.95 10.89 -9.72
C SER A 49 -12.97 9.72 -9.84
N LEU A 50 -13.00 8.82 -8.87
CA LEU A 50 -12.21 7.59 -8.88
C LEU A 50 -13.13 6.38 -8.68
N ALA A 51 -12.94 5.36 -9.49
CA ALA A 51 -13.52 4.04 -9.30
C ALA A 51 -12.41 3.00 -9.21
N LEU A 52 -12.33 2.27 -8.09
CA LEU A 52 -11.24 1.34 -7.79
C LEU A 52 -11.80 -0.05 -7.51
N THR A 53 -11.18 -1.07 -8.07
CA THR A 53 -11.40 -2.47 -7.66
C THR A 53 -10.22 -2.91 -6.81
N ILE A 54 -10.52 -3.38 -5.61
CA ILE A 54 -9.53 -3.80 -4.62
C ILE A 54 -9.73 -5.28 -4.30
N ASP A 55 -8.70 -6.08 -4.52
CA ASP A 55 -8.62 -7.45 -4.04
C ASP A 55 -8.08 -7.47 -2.60
N LEU A 56 -8.92 -7.90 -1.66
CA LEU A 56 -8.60 -7.91 -0.23
C LEU A 56 -7.70 -9.07 0.19
N ALA A 57 -7.46 -10.06 -0.69
CA ALA A 57 -6.62 -11.23 -0.38
C ALA A 57 -5.13 -10.88 -0.29
N HIS A 58 -4.71 -9.76 -0.88
CA HIS A 58 -3.32 -9.39 -1.01
C HIS A 58 -2.84 -8.43 0.10
N GLN A 59 -1.61 -8.63 0.56
CA GLN A 59 -0.98 -7.84 1.63
C GLN A 59 -0.37 -6.53 1.13
N TYR A 60 -1.19 -5.73 0.46
CA TYR A 60 -0.85 -4.36 0.10
C TYR A 60 -1.68 -3.39 0.92
N ARG A 61 -1.20 -2.15 1.01
CA ARG A 61 -1.95 -1.00 1.47
C ARG A 61 -2.29 -0.15 0.25
N PRO A 62 -3.57 -0.07 -0.13
CA PRO A 62 -3.99 0.76 -1.25
C PRO A 62 -3.86 2.24 -0.87
N GLY A 63 -3.51 3.09 -1.83
CA GLY A 63 -3.29 4.51 -1.60
C GLY A 63 -3.66 5.36 -2.81
N ILE A 64 -3.96 6.62 -2.52
CA ILE A 64 -4.24 7.67 -3.50
C ILE A 64 -3.48 8.91 -3.05
N ALA A 65 -2.73 9.53 -3.95
CA ALA A 65 -2.20 10.87 -3.74
C ALA A 65 -2.73 11.79 -4.83
N ALA A 66 -3.20 12.97 -4.42
CA ALA A 66 -3.81 13.94 -5.30
C ALA A 66 -3.21 15.31 -4.99
N GLU A 67 -2.53 15.90 -5.97
CA GLU A 67 -1.73 17.10 -5.81
C GLU A 67 -2.04 18.12 -6.92
N TYR A 68 -1.67 19.37 -6.67
CA TYR A 68 -1.73 20.42 -7.68
C TYR A 68 -0.56 21.40 -7.57
N SER A 69 -0.29 22.10 -8.66
CA SER A 69 0.63 23.23 -8.75
C SER A 69 -0.01 24.37 -9.53
N VAL A 70 0.54 25.58 -9.38
CA VAL A 70 0.04 26.78 -10.05
C VAL A 70 1.22 27.60 -10.53
N SER A 71 1.31 27.83 -11.83
CA SER A 71 2.41 28.57 -12.42
C SER A 71 1.98 29.49 -13.56
N GLY A 72 2.89 30.33 -14.04
CA GLY A 72 2.66 31.21 -15.18
C GLY A 72 2.70 30.50 -16.53
N SER A 73 3.28 29.30 -16.60
CA SER A 73 3.33 28.46 -17.80
C SER A 73 2.85 27.05 -17.50
N LYS A 74 2.41 26.34 -18.55
CA LYS A 74 1.94 24.97 -18.44
C LYS A 74 3.06 24.01 -18.09
N GLU A 75 4.22 24.18 -18.72
CA GLU A 75 5.42 23.36 -18.53
C GLU A 75 5.87 23.41 -17.08
N LYS A 76 6.03 24.63 -16.54
CA LYS A 76 6.47 24.83 -15.16
C LYS A 76 5.46 24.30 -14.14
N ALA A 77 4.16 24.46 -14.40
CA ALA A 77 3.14 23.85 -13.55
C ALA A 77 3.26 22.32 -13.55
N ILE A 78 3.44 21.68 -14.71
CA ILE A 78 3.59 20.23 -14.78
C ILE A 78 4.86 19.75 -14.07
N GLU A 79 5.99 20.45 -14.22
CA GLU A 79 7.24 20.13 -13.51
C GLU A 79 7.07 20.20 -11.98
N GLU A 80 6.51 21.30 -11.47
CA GLU A 80 6.23 21.46 -10.04
C GLU A 80 5.24 20.40 -9.51
N LEU A 81 4.26 19.99 -10.33
CA LEU A 81 3.33 18.92 -9.98
C LEU A 81 4.05 17.57 -9.91
N GLN A 82 4.91 17.29 -10.87
CA GLN A 82 5.69 16.06 -10.91
C GLN A 82 6.55 15.92 -9.65
N GLU A 83 7.23 16.97 -9.22
CA GLU A 83 8.02 16.97 -7.98
C GLU A 83 7.15 16.62 -6.76
N LYS A 84 5.96 17.24 -6.65
CA LYS A 84 5.01 16.94 -5.57
C LYS A 84 4.53 15.49 -5.60
N LEU A 85 4.16 14.97 -6.76
CA LEU A 85 3.72 13.58 -6.89
C LEU A 85 4.86 12.59 -6.57
N ASN A 86 6.06 12.87 -7.05
CA ASN A 86 7.24 12.04 -6.78
C ASN A 86 7.60 12.00 -5.29
N SER A 87 7.28 13.04 -4.51
CA SER A 87 7.48 13.02 -3.05
C SER A 87 6.63 11.95 -2.35
N HIS A 88 5.57 11.47 -2.98
CA HIS A 88 4.72 10.37 -2.48
C HIS A 88 5.17 8.99 -2.96
N ILE A 89 6.03 8.91 -3.98
CA ILE A 89 6.46 7.66 -4.61
C ILE A 89 7.75 7.18 -3.94
N THR A 90 7.64 6.20 -3.05
CA THR A 90 8.78 5.49 -2.48
C THR A 90 9.15 4.27 -3.36
N PRO A 91 10.40 3.75 -3.30
CA PRO A 91 10.85 2.66 -4.19
C PRO A 91 10.03 1.36 -4.10
N ASP A 92 9.32 1.16 -2.99
CA ASP A 92 8.47 0.00 -2.74
C ASP A 92 7.04 0.17 -3.30
N ILE A 93 6.65 1.36 -3.78
CA ILE A 93 5.30 1.61 -4.28
C ILE A 93 5.12 1.07 -5.71
N GLU A 94 3.99 0.41 -5.94
CA GLU A 94 3.50 0.02 -7.25
C GLU A 94 2.44 1.04 -7.70
N ILE A 95 2.78 1.90 -8.66
CA ILE A 95 1.82 2.81 -9.29
C ILE A 95 0.89 1.97 -10.17
N VAL A 96 -0.41 2.04 -9.89
CA VAL A 96 -1.44 1.31 -10.63
C VAL A 96 -1.90 2.13 -11.82
N ASP A 97 -2.11 3.43 -11.60
CA ASP A 97 -2.68 4.33 -12.58
C ASP A 97 -2.43 5.79 -12.16
N PHE A 98 -2.47 6.69 -13.13
CA PHE A 98 -2.35 8.11 -12.90
C PHE A 98 -3.12 8.91 -13.94
N GLN A 99 -3.66 10.06 -13.54
CA GLN A 99 -4.27 11.02 -14.44
C GLN A 99 -3.75 12.41 -14.12
N LEU A 100 -3.48 13.18 -15.17
CA LEU A 100 -3.11 14.57 -15.09
C LEU A 100 -4.08 15.40 -15.93
N GLU A 101 -4.41 16.59 -15.45
CA GLU A 101 -5.21 17.57 -16.18
C GLU A 101 -4.65 18.97 -15.94
N THR A 102 -4.73 19.84 -16.94
CA THR A 102 -4.27 21.22 -16.82
C THR A 102 -5.35 22.19 -17.26
N TYR A 103 -5.49 23.32 -16.58
CA TYR A 103 -6.33 24.41 -17.05
C TYR A 103 -5.70 25.76 -16.79
N THR A 104 -5.86 26.69 -17.73
CA THR A 104 -5.35 28.06 -17.61
C THR A 104 -6.51 28.99 -17.40
N THR A 105 -6.45 29.77 -16.32
CA THR A 105 -7.50 30.75 -16.01
C THR A 105 -7.45 31.90 -17.01
N PRO A 106 -8.58 32.28 -17.65
CA PRO A 106 -8.58 33.31 -18.70
C PRO A 106 -8.10 34.68 -18.20
N VAL A 107 -8.47 35.05 -16.96
CA VAL A 107 -8.21 36.38 -16.40
C VAL A 107 -6.79 36.48 -15.85
N THR A 108 -6.39 35.57 -14.96
CA THR A 108 -5.08 35.66 -14.29
C THR A 108 -3.95 35.05 -15.11
N ARG A 109 -4.27 34.30 -16.17
CA ARG A 109 -3.34 33.51 -17.00
C ARG A 109 -2.47 32.53 -16.20
N ARG A 110 -2.87 32.21 -14.97
CA ARG A 110 -2.25 31.15 -14.18
C ARG A 110 -2.73 29.81 -14.70
N THR A 111 -1.78 28.91 -14.90
CA THR A 111 -2.01 27.51 -15.26
C THR A 111 -1.95 26.66 -14.02
N TYR A 112 -3.03 25.92 -13.79
CA TYR A 112 -3.14 24.91 -12.76
C TYR A 112 -2.86 23.56 -13.40
N ALA A 113 -1.99 22.77 -12.78
CA ALA A 113 -1.82 21.36 -13.10
C ALA A 113 -2.31 20.54 -11.90
N ILE A 114 -3.18 19.58 -12.16
CA ILE A 114 -3.74 18.67 -11.15
C ILE A 114 -3.35 17.26 -11.54
N GLY A 115 -2.88 16.48 -10.56
CA GLY A 115 -2.49 15.09 -10.76
C GLY A 115 -3.06 14.20 -9.67
N VAL A 116 -3.51 13.02 -10.06
CA VAL A 116 -3.96 11.98 -9.15
C VAL A 116 -3.22 10.71 -9.49
N ILE A 117 -2.54 10.13 -8.50
CA ILE A 117 -1.90 8.82 -8.59
C ILE A 117 -2.63 7.83 -7.69
N VAL A 118 -2.81 6.62 -8.21
CA VAL A 118 -3.37 5.48 -7.48
C VAL A 118 -2.29 4.43 -7.38
N PHE A 119 -2.06 3.92 -6.18
CA PHE A 119 -0.91 3.07 -5.93
C PHE A 119 -1.17 1.99 -4.89
N ASN A 120 -0.33 0.96 -4.91
CA ASN A 120 -0.26 -0.09 -3.91
C ASN A 120 1.08 -0.01 -3.20
N LYS A 121 1.07 0.06 -1.88
CA LYS A 121 2.28 -0.05 -1.07
C LYS A 121 2.34 -1.42 -0.42
N PRO A 122 3.38 -2.25 -0.64
CA PRO A 122 3.55 -3.52 0.04
C PRO A 122 3.47 -3.29 1.55
N ARG A 123 2.58 -4.01 2.22
CA ARG A 123 2.52 -3.95 3.67
C ARG A 123 3.69 -4.80 4.16
N LYS A 124 4.78 -4.14 4.61
CA LYS A 124 5.82 -4.83 5.38
C LYS A 124 5.13 -5.41 6.60
N VAL A 125 4.93 -6.72 6.60
CA VAL A 125 4.49 -7.44 7.80
C VAL A 125 5.56 -7.16 8.84
N HIS A 126 5.20 -6.54 9.97
CA HIS A 126 6.09 -6.53 11.13
C HIS A 126 6.34 -8.00 11.48
N SER A 127 7.52 -8.45 11.11
CA SER A 127 7.95 -9.85 11.11
C SER A 127 8.19 -10.39 12.52
N GLU A 128 8.20 -9.54 13.55
CA GLU A 128 8.60 -9.95 14.89
C GLU A 128 7.53 -10.81 15.59
N ASP A 129 6.26 -10.42 15.52
CA ASP A 129 5.17 -11.20 16.14
C ASP A 129 4.71 -12.40 15.28
N TYR A 130 4.78 -12.26 13.94
CA TYR A 130 4.43 -13.33 13.02
C TYR A 130 5.48 -14.45 12.95
N MET A 131 6.78 -14.14 13.12
CA MET A 131 7.83 -15.15 13.11
C MET A 131 7.73 -16.09 14.32
N LEU A 132 7.40 -15.58 15.50
CA LEU A 132 7.30 -16.42 16.71
C LEU A 132 6.13 -17.42 16.62
N GLN A 133 4.94 -16.96 16.25
CA GLN A 133 3.75 -17.82 16.19
C GLN A 133 3.76 -18.77 14.98
N ASN A 134 4.27 -18.35 13.82
CA ASN A 134 4.37 -19.25 12.66
C ASN A 134 5.54 -20.23 12.79
N ARG A 135 6.67 -19.85 13.40
CA ARG A 135 7.82 -20.76 13.52
C ARG A 135 7.46 -22.03 14.27
N ARG A 136 6.80 -21.92 15.43
CA ARG A 136 6.37 -23.11 16.19
C ARG A 136 5.35 -23.95 15.44
N LYS A 137 4.42 -23.33 14.72
CA LYS A 137 3.44 -24.05 13.89
C LYS A 137 4.10 -24.79 12.72
N VAL A 138 5.04 -24.14 12.04
CA VAL A 138 5.82 -24.74 10.95
C VAL A 138 6.70 -25.88 11.48
N LEU A 139 7.43 -25.66 12.57
CA LEU A 139 8.22 -26.70 13.23
C LEU A 139 7.35 -27.87 13.67
N ALA A 140 6.16 -27.63 14.23
CA ALA A 140 5.24 -28.68 14.63
C ALA A 140 4.76 -29.51 13.42
N LYS A 141 4.43 -28.86 12.30
CA LYS A 141 3.98 -29.58 11.10
C LYS A 141 5.10 -30.39 10.46
N VAL A 142 6.33 -29.85 10.43
CA VAL A 142 7.50 -30.58 9.93
C VAL A 142 7.83 -31.76 10.85
N LEU A 143 7.77 -31.57 12.17
CA LEU A 143 7.95 -32.67 13.13
C LEU A 143 6.89 -33.75 12.96
N GLU A 144 5.62 -33.39 12.79
CA GLU A 144 4.52 -34.34 12.51
C GLU A 144 4.83 -35.21 11.27
N LEU A 145 5.29 -34.59 10.16
CA LEU A 145 5.68 -35.31 8.95
C LEU A 145 6.89 -36.26 9.15
N LEU A 146 7.72 -35.98 10.15
CA LEU A 146 8.90 -36.76 10.52
C LEU A 146 8.63 -37.70 11.70
N ASN A 147 7.36 -38.00 12.01
CA ASN A 147 6.95 -38.80 13.17
C ASN A 147 7.56 -38.29 14.49
N TYR A 148 7.58 -36.98 14.66
CA TYR A 148 8.14 -36.28 15.80
C TYR A 148 9.60 -36.63 16.11
N ASN A 149 10.41 -36.97 15.09
CA ASN A 149 11.84 -37.22 15.25
C ASN A 149 12.66 -35.91 15.10
N PRO A 150 13.10 -35.27 16.20
CA PRO A 150 13.86 -34.01 16.12
C PRO A 150 15.28 -34.21 15.56
N LYS A 151 15.83 -35.43 15.57
CA LYS A 151 17.18 -35.71 15.05
C LYS A 151 17.24 -35.62 13.53
N ALA A 152 16.11 -35.69 12.85
CA ALA A 152 16.02 -35.54 11.40
C ALA A 152 16.09 -34.07 10.95
N LEU A 153 16.11 -33.11 11.88
CA LEU A 153 16.12 -31.68 11.59
C LEU A 153 17.52 -31.07 11.64
N ASN A 154 17.86 -30.27 10.63
CA ASN A 154 19.06 -29.44 10.65
C ASN A 154 18.81 -28.14 11.44
N ILE A 155 19.13 -28.16 12.74
CA ILE A 155 18.91 -27.03 13.66
C ILE A 155 19.65 -25.76 13.20
N SER A 156 20.86 -25.89 12.65
CA SER A 156 21.65 -24.75 12.18
C SER A 156 20.99 -24.06 10.99
N GLU A 157 20.40 -24.83 10.09
CA GLU A 157 19.70 -24.30 8.92
C GLU A 157 18.35 -23.69 9.28
N LEU A 158 17.60 -24.32 10.20
CA LEU A 158 16.36 -23.76 10.75
C LEU A 158 16.63 -22.43 11.46
N ALA A 159 17.68 -22.35 12.28
CA ALA A 159 18.08 -21.11 12.95
C ALA A 159 18.37 -19.99 11.94
N ARG A 160 19.10 -20.31 10.86
CA ARG A 160 19.38 -19.38 9.76
C ARG A 160 18.09 -18.95 9.02
N MET A 161 17.22 -19.89 8.69
CA MET A 161 15.96 -19.62 7.96
C MET A 161 15.02 -18.73 8.76
N PHE A 162 14.94 -18.94 10.08
CA PHE A 162 14.06 -18.16 10.96
C PHE A 162 14.73 -16.92 11.57
N GLY A 163 16.01 -16.68 11.30
CA GLY A 163 16.76 -15.54 11.84
C GLY A 163 16.89 -15.54 13.36
N VAL A 164 17.00 -16.71 13.99
CA VAL A 164 17.08 -16.87 15.46
C VAL A 164 18.28 -17.72 15.88
N SER A 165 18.57 -17.76 17.19
CA SER A 165 19.63 -18.63 17.72
C SER A 165 19.24 -20.12 17.63
N ARG A 166 20.25 -21.00 17.57
CA ARG A 166 20.06 -22.45 17.65
C ARG A 166 19.31 -22.85 18.92
N ASP A 167 19.62 -22.20 20.04
CA ASP A 167 18.97 -22.45 21.33
C ASP A 167 17.47 -22.10 21.29
N THR A 168 17.10 -21.06 20.55
CA THR A 168 15.68 -20.70 20.36
C THR A 168 14.92 -21.81 19.62
N ILE A 169 15.51 -22.36 18.55
CA ILE A 169 14.94 -23.50 17.82
C ILE A 169 14.85 -24.74 18.72
N TYR A 170 15.89 -25.01 19.50
CA TYR A 170 15.91 -26.14 20.43
C TYR A 170 14.78 -26.05 21.45
N ASN A 171 14.59 -24.88 22.08
CA ASN A 171 13.52 -24.63 23.04
C ASN A 171 12.13 -24.77 22.41
N ASP A 172 11.94 -24.30 21.18
CA ASP A 172 10.67 -24.43 20.47
C ASP A 172 10.32 -25.89 20.18
N ILE A 173 11.29 -26.69 19.73
CA ILE A 173 11.11 -28.13 19.47
C ILE A 173 10.77 -28.86 20.77
N GLN A 174 11.47 -28.58 21.87
CA GLN A 174 11.18 -29.20 23.16
C GLN A 174 9.76 -28.88 23.65
N GLN A 175 9.30 -27.64 23.49
CA GLN A 175 7.94 -27.25 23.87
C GLN A 175 6.88 -27.95 23.02
N ILE A 176 7.13 -28.12 21.71
CA ILE A 176 6.21 -28.85 20.82
C ILE A 176 6.10 -30.32 21.23
N ILE A 177 7.23 -31.00 21.46
CA ILE A 177 7.24 -32.42 21.83
C ILE A 177 6.54 -32.61 23.19
N LYS A 178 6.84 -31.76 24.17
CA LYS A 178 6.21 -31.83 25.50
C LYS A 178 4.68 -31.72 25.45
N ASN A 179 4.14 -30.97 24.49
CA ASN A 179 2.69 -30.81 24.32
C ASN A 179 2.02 -31.97 23.56
N VAL A 180 2.78 -32.88 22.95
CA VAL A 180 2.28 -34.06 22.22
C VAL A 180 2.28 -35.32 23.10
N GLU A 181 3.11 -35.36 24.14
CA GLU A 181 3.19 -36.45 25.13
C GLU A 181 2.10 -36.38 26.23
N VAL A 182 1.15 -35.45 26.13
CA VAL A 182 -0.01 -35.28 27.02
C VAL A 182 -1.29 -35.66 26.28
#